data_AF-A0A2V9UY36-F1
#
_entry.id   AF-A0A2V9UY36-F1
#
_cell.length_a   1.000
_cell.length_b   1.000
_cell.length_c   1.000
_cell.angle_alpha   90.00
_cell.angle_beta   90.00
_cell.angle_gamma   90.00
#
_symmetry.space_group_name_H-M   'P 1'
#
loop_
_entity.id
_entity.type
_entity.pdbx_description
1 polymer ?
#
loop_
_entity_poly.entity_id
_entity_poly.type
_entity_poly.pdbx_seq_one_letter_code
_entity_poly.pdbx_strand_id
1 'polypeptide(L)'
;MARKMRKDKPADVKMTDVDAKELFTSVDKVFEFASKDTGFAKHNAVKKRIVGQADIEKFTKDRLARADFSQRFTRSELTMKKFGLLPRDFNLREFLVKSNGQSIAGLYDEETKTISLLNTVSLEKQGPILAHELTHALQDQNYDLAQWGKAGTKPVVKGQHGDGDEVNDESTTARHAIVEGQAMVVYIDYLLAPYGRNLKDTPGVVASMEDTAVAASRRPSRECLRSLRGTRTKCLTRRHTWITRSWRRCKFRI
;
A
#
# COMPACT_ATOMS: atom_id res chain seq x y z
N MET A 1 9.82 12.14 -20.03
CA MET A 1 8.70 11.26 -19.61
C MET A 1 7.64 12.00 -18.79
N ALA A 2 8.00 12.80 -17.78
CA ALA A 2 7.03 13.57 -16.95
C ALA A 2 6.12 14.55 -17.73
N ARG A 3 6.59 15.15 -18.83
CA ARG A 3 5.79 16.09 -19.65
C ARG A 3 4.68 15.41 -20.46
N LYS A 4 4.77 14.10 -20.69
CA LYS A 4 3.76 13.32 -21.45
C LYS A 4 2.60 12.86 -20.56
N MET A 5 2.79 12.76 -19.25
CA MET A 5 1.76 12.32 -18.29
C MET A 5 0.74 13.42 -17.94
N ARG A 6 0.92 14.66 -18.42
CA ARG A 6 -0.06 15.75 -18.24
C ARG A 6 -1.19 15.77 -19.27
N LYS A 7 -1.05 15.05 -20.39
CA LYS A 7 -1.92 15.26 -21.56
C LYS A 7 -3.20 14.42 -21.55
N ASP A 8 -3.23 13.36 -20.76
CA ASP A 8 -4.37 12.44 -20.65
C ASP A 8 -4.84 12.37 -19.19
N LYS A 9 -5.29 13.50 -18.63
CA LYS A 9 -6.00 13.49 -17.35
C LYS A 9 -7.43 13.01 -17.65
N PRO A 10 -7.83 11.77 -17.29
CA PRO A 10 -9.23 11.39 -17.43
C PRO A 10 -10.08 12.40 -16.67
N ALA A 11 -11.24 12.76 -17.22
CA ALA A 11 -12.15 13.69 -16.59
C ALA A 11 -12.42 13.24 -15.15
N ASP A 12 -12.20 14.13 -14.17
CA ASP A 12 -12.55 13.89 -12.77
C ASP A 12 -14.04 13.56 -12.73
N VAL A 13 -14.38 12.29 -12.48
CA VAL A 13 -15.77 11.86 -12.24
C VAL A 13 -16.16 12.46 -10.90
N LYS A 14 -16.74 13.67 -10.88
CA LYS A 14 -17.23 14.26 -9.65
C LYS A 14 -18.50 13.55 -9.24
N MET A 15 -18.48 12.87 -8.09
CA MET A 15 -19.68 12.32 -7.46
C MET A 15 -20.81 13.35 -7.36
N THR A 16 -22.02 12.91 -7.67
CA THR A 16 -23.26 13.67 -7.47
C THR A 16 -23.74 13.56 -6.02
N ASP A 17 -24.71 14.38 -5.62
CA ASP A 17 -25.31 14.32 -4.28
C ASP A 17 -26.01 12.97 -4.00
N VAL A 18 -26.48 12.29 -5.04
CA VAL A 18 -27.06 10.94 -4.96
C VAL A 18 -25.96 9.92 -4.65
N ASP A 19 -24.84 9.98 -5.38
CA ASP A 19 -23.68 9.13 -5.15
C ASP A 19 -23.13 9.32 -3.74
N ALA A 20 -23.15 10.55 -3.21
CA ALA A 20 -22.71 10.85 -1.85
C ALA A 20 -23.59 10.19 -0.78
N LYS A 21 -24.92 10.17 -0.96
CA LYS A 21 -25.84 9.49 -0.04
C LYS A 21 -25.68 7.97 -0.10
N GLU A 22 -25.50 7.43 -1.30
CA GLU A 22 -25.24 6.00 -1.48
C GLU A 22 -23.90 5.59 -0.86
N LEU A 23 -22.86 6.42 -1.03
CA LEU A 23 -21.56 6.24 -0.36
C LEU A 23 -21.69 6.22 1.16
N PHE A 24 -22.43 7.15 1.76
CA PHE A 24 -22.58 7.16 3.22
C PHE A 24 -23.33 5.94 3.74
N THR A 25 -24.28 5.43 2.97
CA THR A 25 -24.98 4.17 3.25
C THR A 25 -24.04 2.97 3.12
N SER A 26 -23.16 2.97 2.10
CA SER A 26 -22.17 1.92 1.91
C SER A 26 -21.15 1.93 3.06
N VAL A 27 -20.72 3.10 3.53
CA VAL A 27 -19.82 3.24 4.69
C VAL A 27 -20.37 2.49 5.90
N ASP A 28 -21.66 2.62 6.23
CA ASP A 28 -22.22 1.93 7.41
C ASP A 28 -22.25 0.41 7.24
N LYS A 29 -22.56 -0.08 6.02
CA LYS A 29 -22.51 -1.51 5.70
C LYS A 29 -21.08 -2.05 5.75
N VAL A 30 -20.12 -1.30 5.20
CA VAL A 30 -18.70 -1.68 5.22
C VAL A 30 -18.15 -1.63 6.64
N PHE A 31 -18.60 -0.69 7.47
CA PHE A 31 -18.17 -0.60 8.87
C PHE A 31 -18.68 -1.78 9.69
N GLU A 32 -19.92 -2.20 9.45
CA GLU A 32 -20.48 -3.44 10.01
C GLU A 32 -19.68 -4.67 9.55
N PHE A 33 -19.35 -4.74 8.25
CA PHE A 33 -18.50 -5.82 7.73
C PHE A 33 -17.15 -5.86 8.44
N ALA A 34 -16.42 -4.75 8.47
CA ALA A 34 -15.09 -4.66 9.08
C ALA A 34 -15.14 -5.00 10.58
N SER A 35 -16.19 -4.58 11.29
CA SER A 35 -16.38 -4.93 12.71
C SER A 35 -16.57 -6.43 12.91
N LYS A 36 -17.34 -7.10 12.05
CA LYS A 36 -17.52 -8.56 12.11
C LYS A 36 -16.24 -9.31 11.76
N ASP A 37 -15.56 -8.87 10.70
CA ASP A 37 -14.37 -9.51 10.18
C ASP A 37 -13.20 -9.43 11.17
N THR A 38 -12.98 -8.25 11.75
CA THR A 38 -11.94 -8.02 12.75
C THR A 38 -12.31 -8.53 14.15
N GLY A 39 -13.60 -8.68 14.45
CA GLY A 39 -14.11 -8.91 15.80
C GLY A 39 -14.06 -7.68 16.72
N PHE A 40 -13.71 -6.51 16.20
CA PHE A 40 -13.63 -5.28 16.99
C PHE A 40 -15.01 -4.64 17.18
N ALA A 41 -15.27 -4.20 18.41
CA ALA A 41 -16.51 -3.51 18.76
C ALA A 41 -16.52 -2.09 18.16
N LYS A 42 -17.69 -1.67 17.69
CA LYS A 42 -17.96 -0.29 17.28
C LYS A 42 -18.39 0.51 18.50
N HIS A 43 -17.51 1.34 19.03
CA HIS A 43 -17.79 2.19 20.18
C HIS A 43 -18.46 3.50 19.78
N ASN A 44 -18.07 4.06 18.63
CA ASN A 44 -18.55 5.35 18.16
C ASN A 44 -18.78 5.39 16.64
N ALA A 45 -19.69 6.26 16.20
CA ALA A 45 -19.82 6.58 14.78
C ALA A 45 -18.59 7.35 14.28
N VAL A 46 -18.15 7.02 13.07
CA VAL A 46 -17.00 7.67 12.43
C VAL A 46 -17.48 8.87 11.60
N LYS A 47 -16.80 10.02 11.74
CA LYS A 47 -17.10 11.21 10.95
C LYS A 47 -16.71 10.97 9.50
N LYS A 48 -17.57 11.39 8.55
CA LYS A 48 -17.40 11.15 7.11
C LYS A 48 -17.27 12.50 6.41
N ARG A 49 -16.30 12.66 5.52
CA ARG A 49 -16.22 13.82 4.63
C ARG A 49 -15.80 13.41 3.22
N ILE A 50 -16.35 14.10 2.23
CA ILE A 50 -15.93 13.97 0.84
C ILE A 50 -14.89 15.05 0.57
N VAL A 51 -13.76 14.66 -0.01
CA VAL A 51 -12.63 15.55 -0.29
C VAL A 51 -12.28 15.50 -1.77
N GLY A 52 -11.80 16.63 -2.29
CA GLY A 52 -11.23 16.71 -3.62
C GLY A 52 -9.71 16.47 -3.60
N GLN A 53 -9.13 16.35 -4.79
CA GLN A 53 -7.69 16.23 -4.97
C GLN A 53 -6.87 17.32 -4.25
N ALA A 54 -7.33 18.56 -4.34
CA ALA A 54 -6.65 19.72 -3.76
C ALA A 54 -6.62 19.65 -2.22
N ASP A 55 -7.65 19.07 -1.60
CA ASP A 55 -7.73 18.90 -0.14
C ASP A 55 -6.70 17.86 0.33
N ILE A 56 -6.49 16.79 -0.45
CA ILE A 56 -5.47 15.76 -0.16
C ILE A 56 -4.05 16.32 -0.32
N GLU A 57 -3.81 17.11 -1.36
CA GLU A 57 -2.52 17.79 -1.55
C GLU A 57 -2.21 18.71 -0.36
N LYS A 58 -3.21 19.49 0.07
CA LYS A 58 -3.09 20.37 1.24
C LYS A 58 -2.82 19.54 2.51
N PHE A 59 -3.62 18.52 2.78
CA PHE A 59 -3.46 17.64 3.95
C PHE A 59 -2.07 16.99 3.98
N THR A 60 -1.61 16.46 2.84
CA THR A 60 -0.29 15.83 2.73
C THR A 60 0.83 16.85 3.00
N LYS A 61 0.69 18.06 2.46
CA LYS A 61 1.65 19.15 2.67
C LYS A 61 1.72 19.54 4.15
N ASP A 62 0.58 19.70 4.81
CA ASP A 62 0.49 20.08 6.21
C ASP A 62 1.09 18.98 7.11
N ARG A 63 0.80 17.69 6.83
CA ARG A 63 1.39 16.55 7.54
C ARG A 63 2.90 16.49 7.41
N LEU A 64 3.43 16.69 6.19
CA LEU A 64 4.88 16.71 5.96
C LEU A 64 5.56 17.95 6.57
N ALA A 65 4.81 19.02 6.85
CA ALA A 65 5.34 20.25 7.46
C ALA A 65 5.50 20.14 8.98
N ARG A 66 4.89 19.14 9.63
CA ARG A 66 5.06 18.90 11.07
C ARG A 66 6.52 18.63 11.41
N ALA A 67 6.96 19.15 12.57
CA ALA A 67 8.38 19.22 12.93
C ALA A 67 9.06 17.84 13.05
N ASP A 68 8.32 16.87 13.58
CA ASP A 68 8.69 15.46 13.71
C ASP A 68 8.98 14.81 12.34
N PHE A 69 8.19 15.11 11.33
CA PHE A 69 8.39 14.63 9.96
C PHE A 69 9.48 15.41 9.23
N SER A 70 9.49 16.74 9.34
CA SER A 70 10.34 17.60 8.53
C SER A 70 11.84 17.34 8.71
N GLN A 71 12.29 17.10 9.95
CA GLN A 71 13.71 16.86 10.22
C GLN A 71 14.15 15.47 9.72
N ARG A 72 13.39 14.42 10.04
CA ARG A 72 13.66 13.04 9.57
C ARG A 72 13.65 12.97 8.05
N PHE A 73 12.70 13.65 7.43
CA PHE A 73 12.54 13.70 5.99
C PHE A 73 13.73 14.36 5.30
N THR A 74 14.17 15.52 5.79
CA THR A 74 15.32 16.25 5.24
C THR A 74 16.60 15.42 5.35
N ARG A 75 16.80 14.72 6.48
CA ARG A 75 17.93 13.80 6.67
C ARG A 75 17.89 12.65 5.66
N SER A 76 16.73 12.02 5.49
CA SER A 76 16.55 10.90 4.57
C SER A 76 16.78 11.31 3.12
N GLU A 77 16.24 12.46 2.70
CA GLU A 77 16.47 13.01 1.35
C GLU A 77 17.96 13.27 1.09
N LEU A 78 18.66 13.89 2.05
CA LEU A 78 20.09 14.14 1.93
C LEU A 78 20.89 12.84 1.82
N THR A 79 20.57 11.85 2.66
CA THR A 79 21.19 10.53 2.64
C THR A 79 20.99 9.84 1.28
N MET A 80 19.75 9.79 0.78
CA MET A 80 19.44 9.21 -0.52
C MET A 80 20.14 9.92 -1.68
N LYS A 81 20.29 11.25 -1.61
CA LYS A 81 21.09 12.02 -2.59
C LYS A 81 22.58 11.67 -2.51
N LYS A 82 23.14 11.53 -1.32
CA LYS A 82 24.56 11.17 -1.13
C LYS A 82 24.89 9.77 -1.64
N PHE A 83 23.99 8.81 -1.45
CA PHE A 83 24.14 7.45 -1.97
C PHE A 83 23.80 7.32 -3.47
N GLY A 84 23.43 8.42 -4.14
CA GLY A 84 23.08 8.40 -5.56
C GLY A 84 21.75 7.71 -5.88
N LEU A 85 20.90 7.48 -4.86
CA LEU A 85 19.55 6.94 -5.03
C LEU A 85 18.58 8.01 -5.55
N LEU A 86 18.86 9.29 -5.28
CA LEU A 86 18.12 10.44 -5.79
C LEU A 86 19.07 11.42 -6.51
N PRO A 87 18.62 12.09 -7.60
CA PRO A 87 19.34 13.21 -8.19
C PRO A 87 19.60 14.34 -7.18
N ARG A 88 20.72 15.05 -7.32
CA ARG A 88 21.15 16.08 -6.35
C ARG A 88 20.15 17.24 -6.23
N ASP A 89 19.49 17.59 -7.33
CA ASP A 89 18.48 18.64 -7.47
C ASP A 89 17.04 18.14 -7.24
N PHE A 90 16.85 16.85 -6.98
CA PHE A 90 15.52 16.28 -6.76
C PHE A 90 14.88 16.87 -5.49
N ASN A 91 13.60 17.23 -5.53
CA ASN A 91 12.85 17.68 -4.35
C ASN A 91 11.90 16.57 -3.92
N LEU A 92 12.28 15.82 -2.88
CA LEU A 92 11.50 14.66 -2.43
C LEU A 92 10.14 15.08 -1.86
N ARG A 93 10.09 16.21 -1.14
CA ARG A 93 8.84 16.72 -0.54
C ARG A 93 7.82 17.06 -1.59
N GLU A 94 8.22 17.84 -2.59
CA GLU A 94 7.34 18.25 -3.68
C GLU A 94 6.90 17.06 -4.52
N PHE A 95 7.80 16.10 -4.77
CA PHE A 95 7.46 14.85 -5.43
C PHE A 95 6.37 14.09 -4.66
N LEU A 96 6.53 13.90 -3.35
CA LEU A 96 5.54 13.19 -2.55
C LEU A 96 4.20 13.93 -2.52
N VAL A 97 4.16 15.24 -2.29
CA VAL A 97 2.90 16.00 -2.30
C VAL A 97 2.14 15.81 -3.62
N LYS A 98 2.84 15.84 -4.76
CA LYS A 98 2.24 15.66 -6.09
C LYS A 98 1.88 14.20 -6.40
N SER A 99 2.65 13.25 -5.88
CA SER A 99 2.44 11.82 -6.10
C SER A 99 1.31 11.29 -5.21
N ASN A 100 1.18 11.78 -3.99
CA ASN A 100 0.29 11.21 -2.96
C ASN A 100 -1.19 11.41 -3.30
N GLY A 101 -1.51 12.54 -3.95
CA GLY A 101 -2.85 12.76 -4.44
C GLY A 101 -3.33 11.71 -5.46
N GLN A 102 -2.43 10.95 -6.10
CA GLN A 102 -2.82 9.95 -7.11
C GLN A 102 -3.14 8.57 -6.52
N SER A 103 -2.83 8.32 -5.24
CA SER A 103 -2.86 6.96 -4.66
C SER A 103 -3.71 6.80 -3.41
N ILE A 104 -4.21 7.89 -2.81
CA ILE A 104 -5.07 7.83 -1.62
C ILE A 104 -6.53 7.89 -2.06
N ALA A 105 -7.17 6.74 -2.21
CA ALA A 105 -8.60 6.66 -2.53
C ALA A 105 -9.52 6.90 -1.31
N GLY A 106 -8.96 6.76 -0.10
CA GLY A 106 -9.60 7.08 1.18
C GLY A 106 -8.52 7.24 2.25
N LEU A 107 -8.82 7.97 3.33
CA LEU A 107 -7.92 8.15 4.46
C LEU A 107 -8.70 8.31 5.77
N TYR A 108 -8.39 7.49 6.76
CA TYR A 108 -8.74 7.74 8.16
C TYR A 108 -7.68 8.62 8.84
N ASP A 109 -8.16 9.68 9.50
CA ASP A 109 -7.34 10.56 10.32
C ASP A 109 -7.59 10.27 11.80
N GLU A 110 -6.58 9.76 12.49
CA GLU A 110 -6.61 9.42 13.91
C GLU A 110 -6.71 10.66 14.82
N GLU A 111 -6.30 11.85 14.38
CA GLU A 111 -6.39 13.07 15.20
C GLU A 111 -7.82 13.62 15.17
N THR A 112 -8.40 13.68 13.98
CA THR A 112 -9.75 14.23 13.77
C THR A 112 -10.86 13.18 13.84
N LYS A 113 -10.49 11.89 13.96
CA LYS A 113 -11.37 10.71 13.96
C LYS A 113 -12.33 10.72 12.75
N THR A 114 -11.80 11.09 11.59
CA THR A 114 -12.58 11.37 10.38
C THR A 114 -12.06 10.57 9.19
N ILE A 115 -12.98 9.95 8.44
CA ILE A 115 -12.68 9.33 7.14
C ILE A 115 -12.92 10.34 6.03
N SER A 116 -11.90 10.50 5.19
CA SER A 116 -11.91 11.34 3.99
C SER A 116 -12.03 10.44 2.76
N LEU A 117 -13.03 10.71 1.91
CA LEU A 117 -13.32 9.91 0.72
C LEU A 117 -13.13 10.75 -0.53
N LEU A 118 -12.41 10.22 -1.52
CA LEU A 118 -12.21 10.92 -2.78
C LEU A 118 -13.50 10.98 -3.58
N ASN A 119 -13.85 12.18 -4.05
CA ASN A 119 -15.00 12.36 -4.93
C ASN A 119 -14.80 11.82 -6.35
N THR A 120 -13.60 11.37 -6.71
CA THR A 120 -13.21 10.93 -8.08
C THR A 120 -13.17 9.42 -8.28
N VAL A 121 -13.33 8.62 -7.21
CA VAL A 121 -13.28 7.16 -7.28
C VAL A 121 -14.71 6.62 -7.33
N SER A 122 -15.00 5.62 -8.17
CA SER A 122 -16.34 5.02 -8.21
C SER A 122 -16.64 4.20 -6.94
N LEU A 123 -17.92 4.14 -6.53
CA LEU A 123 -18.36 3.43 -5.33
C LEU A 123 -17.85 1.98 -5.25
N GLU A 124 -17.91 1.24 -6.35
CA GLU A 124 -17.45 -0.15 -6.44
C GLU A 124 -15.97 -0.29 -6.10
N LYS A 125 -15.13 0.66 -6.55
CA LYS A 125 -13.70 0.67 -6.26
C LYS A 125 -13.41 1.16 -4.84
N GLN A 126 -14.28 1.99 -4.27
CA GLN A 126 -14.12 2.52 -2.91
C GLN A 126 -14.44 1.48 -1.83
N GLY A 127 -15.28 0.47 -2.09
CA GLY A 127 -15.70 -0.51 -1.06
C GLY A 127 -14.55 -1.17 -0.29
N PRO A 128 -13.58 -1.82 -0.97
CA PRO A 128 -12.42 -2.41 -0.30
C PRO A 128 -11.55 -1.39 0.44
N ILE A 129 -11.38 -0.21 -0.15
CA ILE A 129 -10.60 0.90 0.44
C ILE A 129 -11.29 1.40 1.71
N LEU A 130 -12.60 1.55 1.68
CA LEU A 130 -13.41 1.85 2.86
C LEU A 130 -13.24 0.78 3.94
N ALA A 131 -13.21 -0.50 3.58
CA ALA A 131 -13.01 -1.58 4.54
C ALA A 131 -11.66 -1.45 5.25
N HIS A 132 -10.60 -1.11 4.51
CA HIS A 132 -9.27 -0.80 5.05
C HIS A 132 -9.31 0.41 6.01
N GLU A 133 -9.79 1.56 5.55
CA GLU A 133 -9.82 2.79 6.37
C GLU A 133 -10.74 2.68 7.60
N LEU A 134 -11.88 2.00 7.47
CA LEU A 134 -12.77 1.74 8.60
C LEU A 134 -12.17 0.76 9.60
N THR A 135 -11.26 -0.11 9.15
CA THR A 135 -10.48 -0.96 10.07
C THR A 135 -9.55 -0.13 10.92
N HIS A 136 -8.91 0.90 10.37
CA HIS A 136 -8.14 1.86 11.19
C HIS A 136 -9.02 2.58 12.21
N ALA A 137 -10.23 2.96 11.83
CA ALA A 137 -11.17 3.53 12.79
C ALA A 137 -11.55 2.55 13.91
N LEU A 138 -11.76 1.27 13.62
CA LEU A 138 -12.00 0.24 14.64
C LEU A 138 -10.79 0.02 15.54
N GLN A 139 -9.60 -0.10 14.95
CA GLN A 139 -8.34 -0.26 15.68
C GLN A 139 -8.15 0.90 16.66
N ASP A 140 -8.36 2.13 16.21
CA ASP A 140 -8.25 3.32 17.04
C ASP A 140 -9.31 3.38 18.15
N GLN A 141 -10.55 3.01 17.85
CA GLN A 141 -11.61 2.94 18.86
C GLN A 141 -11.34 1.91 19.97
N ASN A 142 -10.61 0.83 19.67
CA ASN A 142 -10.38 -0.26 20.63
C ASN A 142 -9.00 -0.20 21.31
N TYR A 143 -8.00 0.43 20.70
CA TYR A 143 -6.61 0.40 21.19
C TYR A 143 -5.89 1.75 21.21
N ASP A 144 -6.54 2.85 20.78
CA ASP A 144 -5.94 4.19 20.66
C ASP A 144 -4.63 4.15 19.85
N LEU A 145 -4.72 4.37 18.54
CA LEU A 145 -3.55 4.23 17.66
C LEU A 145 -2.43 5.21 17.99
N ALA A 146 -2.77 6.40 18.51
CA ALA A 146 -1.80 7.40 18.91
C ALA A 146 -0.98 6.95 20.13
N GLN A 147 -1.60 6.23 21.07
CA GLN A 147 -0.89 5.59 22.18
C GLN A 147 -0.15 4.33 21.74
N TRP A 148 -0.79 3.49 20.91
CA TRP A 148 -0.22 2.26 20.38
C TRP A 148 1.14 2.51 19.70
N GLY A 149 1.22 3.47 18.78
CA GLY A 149 2.45 3.77 18.04
C GLY A 149 3.62 4.24 18.91
N LYS A 150 3.33 4.79 20.10
CA LYS A 150 4.32 5.28 21.07
C LYS A 150 4.65 4.24 22.16
N ALA A 151 3.87 3.17 22.28
CA ALA A 151 4.04 2.20 23.34
C ALA A 151 5.41 1.50 23.24
N GLY A 152 6.20 1.58 24.31
CA GLY A 152 7.55 1.03 24.35
C GLY A 152 8.65 1.94 23.81
N THR A 153 8.32 3.18 23.38
CA THR A 153 9.36 4.17 23.09
C THR A 153 10.09 4.58 24.37
N LYS A 154 11.42 4.48 24.34
CA LYS A 154 12.29 4.96 25.43
C LYS A 154 12.52 6.47 25.28
N PRO A 155 12.64 7.23 26.39
CA PRO A 155 12.97 8.65 26.33
C PRO A 155 14.30 8.84 25.57
N VAL A 156 14.27 9.62 24.49
CA VAL A 156 15.50 10.02 23.79
C VAL A 156 16.23 11.01 24.70
N VAL A 157 17.37 10.60 25.26
CA VAL A 157 18.23 11.49 26.05
C VAL A 157 18.83 12.52 25.08
N LYS A 158 18.48 13.80 25.27
CA LYS A 158 19.00 14.90 24.43
C LYS A 158 20.54 14.87 24.45
N GLY A 159 21.13 14.66 23.26
CA GLY A 159 22.59 14.65 23.06
C GLY A 159 23.21 13.29 22.75
N GLN A 160 22.45 12.19 22.85
CA GLN A 160 22.91 10.87 22.39
C GLN A 160 22.16 10.46 21.13
N HIS A 161 22.84 10.56 19.97
CA HIS A 161 22.45 9.81 18.78
C HIS A 161 23.03 8.40 18.91
N GLY A 162 22.24 7.46 19.40
CA GLY A 162 22.62 6.05 19.58
C GLY A 162 21.38 5.14 19.59
N ASP A 163 21.59 3.83 19.78
CA ASP A 163 20.63 2.71 19.70
C ASP A 163 19.19 2.99 20.17
N GLY A 164 18.97 3.91 21.11
CA GLY A 164 17.63 4.31 21.55
C GLY A 164 16.75 4.92 20.46
N ASP A 165 17.32 5.69 19.52
CA ASP A 165 16.57 6.23 18.37
C ASP A 165 16.19 5.12 17.38
N GLU A 166 17.08 4.14 17.16
CA GLU A 166 16.87 3.00 16.24
C GLU A 166 15.88 1.97 16.80
N VAL A 167 16.00 1.60 18.08
CA VAL A 167 15.06 0.68 18.75
C VAL A 167 13.65 1.28 18.85
N ASN A 168 13.54 2.59 19.06
CA ASN A 168 12.26 3.29 18.98
C ASN A 168 11.68 3.21 17.55
N ASP A 169 12.51 3.34 16.52
CA ASP A 169 12.08 3.28 15.12
C ASP A 169 11.62 1.87 14.72
N GLU A 170 12.35 0.82 15.12
CA GLU A 170 11.98 -0.57 14.84
C GLU A 170 10.67 -0.96 15.53
N SER A 171 10.51 -0.60 16.81
CA SER A 171 9.29 -0.92 17.57
C SER A 171 8.07 -0.18 17.02
N THR A 172 8.19 1.10 16.69
CA THR A 172 7.11 1.86 16.03
C THR A 172 6.80 1.26 14.66
N THR A 173 7.80 0.87 13.87
CA THR A 173 7.60 0.24 12.55
C THR A 173 6.89 -1.11 12.66
N ALA A 174 7.30 -1.97 13.60
CA ALA A 174 6.67 -3.27 13.82
C ALA A 174 5.19 -3.12 14.23
N ARG A 175 4.89 -2.15 15.09
CA ARG A 175 3.52 -1.83 15.50
C ARG A 175 2.68 -1.31 14.35
N HIS A 176 3.25 -0.47 13.51
CA HIS A 176 2.58 0.04 12.31
C HIS A 176 2.30 -1.09 11.32
N ALA A 177 3.23 -2.03 11.14
CA ALA A 177 3.04 -3.19 10.27
C ALA A 177 1.87 -4.09 10.71
N ILE A 178 1.61 -4.23 12.02
CA ILE A 178 0.45 -4.97 12.52
C ILE A 178 -0.86 -4.26 12.14
N VAL A 179 -0.91 -2.95 12.36
CA VAL A 179 -2.09 -2.11 12.09
C VAL A 179 -2.46 -2.16 10.60
N GLU A 180 -1.48 -1.90 9.74
CA GLU A 180 -1.64 -1.93 8.27
C GLU A 180 -1.91 -3.34 7.75
N GLY A 181 -1.20 -4.34 8.29
CA GLY A 181 -1.35 -5.74 7.88
C GLY A 181 -2.76 -6.26 8.14
N GLN A 182 -3.34 -5.98 9.31
CA GLN A 182 -4.72 -6.33 9.60
C GLN A 182 -5.70 -5.59 8.67
N ALA A 183 -5.51 -4.29 8.44
CA ALA A 183 -6.37 -3.53 7.53
C ALA A 183 -6.32 -4.07 6.09
N MET A 184 -5.17 -4.60 5.65
CA MET A 184 -5.03 -5.28 4.36
C MET A 184 -5.71 -6.65 4.33
N VAL A 185 -5.76 -7.40 5.43
CA VAL A 185 -6.54 -8.64 5.52
C VAL A 185 -8.02 -8.33 5.29
N VAL A 186 -8.57 -7.34 6.01
CA VAL A 186 -9.98 -6.93 5.86
C VAL A 186 -10.28 -6.41 4.45
N TYR A 187 -9.34 -5.68 3.84
CA TYR A 187 -9.45 -5.26 2.43
C TYR A 187 -9.66 -6.45 1.49
N ILE A 188 -8.85 -7.51 1.63
CA ILE A 188 -8.93 -8.68 0.77
C ILE A 188 -10.17 -9.51 1.12
N ASP A 189 -10.52 -9.64 2.39
CA ASP A 189 -11.72 -10.34 2.82
C ASP A 189 -12.99 -9.67 2.29
N TYR A 190 -13.02 -8.34 2.24
CA TYR A 190 -14.10 -7.58 1.61
C TYR A 190 -14.20 -7.89 0.10
N LEU A 191 -13.07 -8.00 -0.61
CA LEU A 191 -13.05 -8.38 -2.03
C LEU A 191 -13.55 -9.80 -2.27
N LEU A 192 -13.29 -10.72 -1.34
CA LEU A 192 -13.65 -12.13 -1.43
C LEU A 192 -15.08 -12.42 -0.96
N ALA A 193 -15.66 -11.54 -0.12
CA ALA A 193 -16.98 -11.72 0.48
C ALA A 193 -18.11 -11.99 -0.53
N PRO A 194 -18.20 -11.33 -1.71
CA PRO A 194 -19.22 -11.64 -2.72
C PRO A 194 -19.14 -13.07 -3.26
N TYR A 195 -17.99 -13.72 -3.16
CA TYR A 195 -17.78 -15.11 -3.56
C TYR A 195 -18.00 -16.11 -2.42
N GLY A 196 -18.44 -15.65 -1.24
CA GLY A 196 -18.58 -16.48 -0.04
C GLY A 196 -17.25 -17.03 0.46
N ARG A 197 -16.17 -16.25 0.27
CA ARG A 197 -14.79 -16.61 0.63
C ARG A 197 -14.18 -15.51 1.50
N ASN A 198 -13.12 -15.87 2.22
CA ASN A 198 -12.18 -14.98 2.90
C ASN A 198 -10.76 -15.57 2.74
N LEU A 199 -9.76 -14.88 3.25
CA LEU A 199 -8.36 -15.27 3.24
C LEU A 199 -8.10 -16.55 4.02
N LYS A 200 -8.80 -16.75 5.15
CA LYS A 200 -8.68 -17.96 5.97
C LYS A 200 -9.03 -19.22 5.17
N ASP A 201 -10.09 -19.16 4.37
CA ASP A 201 -10.59 -20.29 3.59
C ASP A 201 -10.00 -20.33 2.16
N THR A 202 -9.22 -19.31 1.77
CA THR A 202 -8.64 -19.17 0.43
C THR A 202 -7.14 -18.82 0.47
N PRO A 203 -6.28 -19.65 1.07
CA PRO A 203 -4.85 -19.34 1.22
C PRO A 203 -4.11 -19.19 -0.12
N GLY A 204 -4.62 -19.79 -1.20
CA GLY A 204 -4.03 -19.68 -2.54
C GLY A 204 -4.03 -18.26 -3.12
N VAL A 205 -4.89 -17.36 -2.63
CA VAL A 205 -4.87 -15.93 -2.99
C VAL A 205 -3.59 -15.27 -2.46
N VAL A 206 -3.23 -15.55 -1.20
CA VAL A 206 -1.99 -15.05 -0.60
C VAL A 206 -0.78 -15.56 -1.37
N ALA A 207 -0.73 -16.86 -1.67
CA ALA A 207 0.36 -17.45 -2.45
C ALA A 207 0.52 -16.79 -3.84
N SER A 208 -0.60 -16.47 -4.50
CA SER A 208 -0.57 -15.79 -5.81
C SER A 208 -0.11 -14.33 -5.71
N MET A 209 -0.43 -13.64 -4.61
CA MET A 209 0.05 -12.29 -4.32
C MET A 209 1.55 -12.29 -4.01
N GLU A 210 2.02 -13.25 -3.21
CA GLU A 210 3.44 -13.47 -2.91
C GLU A 210 4.24 -13.75 -4.18
N ASP A 211 3.77 -14.67 -5.02
CA ASP A 211 4.43 -15.00 -6.30
C ASP A 211 4.58 -13.78 -7.20
N THR A 212 3.57 -12.92 -7.24
CA THR A 212 3.60 -11.69 -8.04
C THR A 212 4.60 -10.67 -7.46
N ALA A 213 4.66 -10.50 -6.14
CA ALA A 213 5.59 -9.60 -5.47
C ALA A 213 7.05 -10.10 -5.57
N VAL A 214 7.27 -11.41 -5.42
CA VAL A 214 8.58 -12.05 -5.59
C VAL A 214 9.01 -12.01 -7.06
N ALA A 215 8.11 -12.22 -8.01
CA ALA A 215 8.41 -12.08 -9.44
C ALA A 215 8.72 -10.62 -9.82
N ALA A 216 8.04 -9.64 -9.21
CA ALA A 216 8.30 -8.22 -9.45
C ALA A 216 9.66 -7.76 -8.86
N SER A 217 10.07 -8.32 -7.73
CA SER A 217 11.38 -8.02 -7.11
C SER A 217 12.55 -8.73 -7.82
N ARG A 218 12.29 -9.86 -8.47
CA ARG A 218 13.23 -10.50 -9.39
C ARG A 218 13.31 -9.69 -10.68
N ARG A 219 14.30 -8.79 -10.78
CA ARG A 219 14.76 -8.32 -12.11
C ARG A 219 15.02 -9.56 -12.96
N PRO A 220 14.49 -9.66 -14.19
CA PRO A 220 14.91 -10.73 -15.09
C PRO A 220 16.39 -10.49 -15.35
N SER A 221 17.26 -11.26 -14.68
CA SER A 221 18.65 -11.34 -15.03
C SER A 221 18.69 -11.87 -16.45
N ARG A 222 18.84 -10.97 -17.43
CA ARG A 222 19.38 -11.36 -18.73
C ARG A 222 20.82 -11.76 -18.47
N GLU A 223 21.01 -12.99 -18.03
CA GLU A 223 22.31 -13.63 -17.92
C GLU A 223 22.79 -13.88 -19.35
N CYS A 224 23.38 -12.84 -19.94
CA CYS A 224 24.05 -12.93 -21.21
C CYS A 224 25.41 -13.55 -20.93
N LEU A 225 25.45 -14.89 -20.86
CA LEU A 225 26.68 -15.66 -20.77
C LEU A 225 27.54 -15.32 -22.00
N ARG A 226 28.56 -14.49 -21.75
CA ARG A 226 29.54 -14.05 -22.73
C ARG A 226 30.47 -15.23 -23.01
N SER A 227 30.10 -16.07 -23.97
CA SER A 227 31.05 -17.05 -24.52
C SER A 227 32.12 -16.30 -25.31
N LEU A 228 33.31 -16.19 -24.72
CA LEU A 228 34.53 -15.78 -25.42
C LEU A 228 34.95 -16.91 -26.37
N ARG A 229 34.32 -17.01 -27.53
CA ARG A 229 34.86 -17.65 -28.74
C ARG A 229 33.92 -17.43 -29.93
N GLY A 230 34.40 -16.68 -30.92
CA GLY A 230 33.99 -16.76 -32.33
C GLY A 230 32.57 -16.28 -32.68
N THR A 231 32.49 -15.03 -33.14
CA THR A 231 31.53 -14.49 -34.13
C THR A 231 30.25 -15.30 -34.40
N ARG A 232 29.18 -15.05 -33.61
CA ARG A 232 27.76 -14.91 -34.03
C ARG A 232 26.85 -14.83 -32.81
N THR A 233 26.26 -13.67 -32.58
CA THR A 233 25.24 -13.45 -31.54
C THR A 233 23.93 -14.11 -32.00
N LYS A 234 23.59 -15.29 -31.44
CA LYS A 234 22.23 -15.85 -31.54
C LYS A 234 21.51 -15.65 -30.20
N CYS A 235 20.49 -14.79 -30.20
CA CYS A 235 19.57 -14.68 -29.09
C CYS A 235 18.54 -15.83 -29.20
N LEU A 236 18.76 -16.95 -28.52
CA LEU A 236 17.73 -17.98 -28.39
C LEU A 236 16.75 -17.58 -27.27
N THR A 237 15.54 -17.19 -27.63
CA THR A 237 14.41 -17.17 -26.70
C THR A 237 14.01 -18.61 -26.38
N ARG A 238 14.32 -19.09 -25.17
CA ARG A 238 13.90 -20.39 -24.68
C ARG A 238 12.41 -20.32 -24.30
N ARG A 239 11.50 -20.73 -25.20
CA ARG A 239 10.12 -21.03 -24.83
C ARG A 239 10.10 -22.37 -24.10
N HIS A 240 9.83 -22.36 -22.81
CA HIS A 240 9.50 -23.58 -22.07
C HIS A 240 8.15 -24.09 -22.56
N THR A 241 8.16 -25.13 -23.41
CA THR A 241 7.00 -25.97 -23.67
C THR A 241 7.32 -27.35 -23.11
N TRP A 242 6.54 -27.76 -22.13
CA TRP A 242 6.64 -29.07 -21.48
C TRP A 242 6.26 -30.16 -22.48
N ILE A 243 7.12 -31.17 -22.54
CA ILE A 243 7.04 -32.34 -23.41
C ILE A 243 5.89 -33.24 -22.93
N THR A 244 4.90 -33.49 -23.80
CA THR A 244 4.15 -34.75 -23.82
C THR A 244 4.61 -35.53 -25.04
N ARG A 245 5.30 -36.67 -24.86
CA ARG A 245 5.41 -37.69 -25.91
C ARG A 245 5.70 -39.07 -25.34
N SER A 246 4.81 -39.98 -25.74
CA SER A 246 4.67 -41.39 -25.39
C SER A 246 5.94 -42.23 -25.61
N TRP A 247 6.20 -43.16 -24.70
CA TRP A 247 7.13 -44.27 -24.90
C TRP A 247 6.54 -45.28 -25.89
N ARG A 248 7.25 -45.56 -26.99
CA ARG A 248 7.08 -46.78 -27.79
C ARG A 248 8.30 -47.68 -27.61
N ARG A 249 8.01 -48.97 -27.41
CA ARG A 249 8.90 -50.12 -27.20
C ARG A 249 10.07 -50.21 -28.17
N CYS A 250 11.24 -50.61 -27.66
CA CYS A 250 12.21 -51.41 -28.41
C CYS A 250 12.46 -52.74 -27.67
N LYS A 251 12.27 -53.84 -28.40
CA LYS A 251 12.55 -55.23 -28.00
C LYS A 251 14.07 -55.46 -28.05
N PHE A 252 14.62 -56.12 -27.03
CA PHE A 252 15.91 -56.81 -27.14
C PHE A 252 15.67 -58.24 -27.62
N ARG A 253 16.49 -58.70 -28.58
CA ARG A 253 16.60 -60.10 -29.01
C ARG A 253 18.00 -60.55 -28.61
N ILE A 254 18.01 -61.62 -27.80
CA ILE A 254 19.07 -62.49 -27.27
C ILE A 254 20.51 -62.07 -27.57
#